data_AF-A0A3G9A0D3-F1
#
_entry.id   AF-A0A3G9A0D3-F1
#
_cell.length_a   1.000
_cell.length_b   1.000
_cell.length_c   1.000
_cell.angle_alpha   90.00
_cell.angle_beta   90.00
_cell.angle_gamma   90.00
#
_symmetry.space_group_name_H-M   'P 1'
#
loop_
_entity.id
_entity.type
_entity.pdbx_description
1 polymer ?
#
loop_
_entity_poly.entity_id
_entity_poly.type
_entity_poly.pdbx_seq_one_letter_code
_entity_poly.pdbx_strand_id
1 'polypeptide(L)' 'MQRIAPLLGVPVAETLRKWVRQAQVDAGARDGTTSTESEELRRLRRENADLKRANGILRAASAFFAAELDRPHG' A
#
# COMPACT_ATOMS: atom_id res chain seq x y z
N MET A 1 -5.34 -5.45 -32.83
CA MET A 1 -5.83 -5.41 -31.43
C MET A 1 -7.36 -5.35 -31.27
N GLN A 2 -8.15 -4.87 -32.24
CA GLN A 2 -9.62 -4.75 -32.07
C GLN A 2 -10.41 -6.07 -31.96
N ARG A 3 -9.89 -7.21 -32.43
CA ARG A 3 -10.66 -8.47 -32.50
C ARG A 3 -10.64 -9.35 -31.24
N ILE A 4 -9.76 -9.09 -30.26
CA ILE A 4 -9.57 -9.99 -29.11
C ILE A 4 -10.33 -9.53 -27.85
N ALA A 5 -10.52 -8.22 -27.65
CA ALA A 5 -11.20 -7.69 -26.46
C ALA A 5 -12.66 -8.17 -26.30
N PRO A 6 -13.50 -8.21 -27.36
CA PRO A 6 -14.86 -8.76 -27.25
C PRO A 6 -14.89 -10.25 -26.93
N LEU A 7 -13.90 -11.02 -27.39
CA LEU A 7 -13.79 -12.47 -27.13
C LEU A 7 -13.42 -12.78 -25.67
N LEU A 8 -12.80 -11.83 -24.97
CA LEU A 8 -12.41 -11.95 -23.57
C LEU A 8 -13.44 -11.34 -22.61
N GLY A 9 -14.59 -10.90 -23.11
CA GLY A 9 -15.60 -10.21 -22.30
C GLY A 9 -15.15 -8.87 -21.72
N VAL A 10 -14.07 -8.29 -22.25
CA VAL A 10 -13.55 -6.99 -21.81
C VAL A 10 -14.19 -5.91 -22.69
N PRO A 11 -15.10 -5.08 -22.13
CA PRO A 11 -15.93 -4.17 -22.94
C PRO A 11 -15.13 -3.03 -23.61
N VAL A 12 -13.86 -2.83 -23.23
CA VAL A 12 -13.04 -1.71 -23.73
C VAL A 12 -11.65 -2.19 -24.13
N ALA A 13 -11.29 -1.98 -25.41
CA ALA A 13 -9.96 -2.31 -25.95
C ALA A 13 -8.80 -1.61 -25.21
N GLU A 14 -9.08 -0.50 -24.51
CA GLU A 14 -8.13 0.21 -23.66
C GLU A 14 -7.75 -0.60 -22.42
N THR A 15 -8.71 -1.23 -21.76
CA THR A 15 -8.48 -2.05 -20.56
C THR A 15 -7.57 -3.23 -20.88
N LEU A 16 -7.84 -3.93 -21.99
CA LEU A 16 -6.99 -5.03 -22.44
C LEU A 16 -5.56 -4.54 -22.75
N ARG A 17 -5.40 -3.39 -23.41
CA ARG A 17 -4.07 -2.81 -23.68
C ARG A 17 -3.31 -2.49 -22.40
N LYS A 18 -3.98 -1.97 -21.37
CA LYS A 18 -3.38 -1.70 -20.05
C LYS A 18 -2.92 -2.99 -19.38
N TRP A 19 -3.72 -4.05 -19.40
CA TRP A 19 -3.34 -5.34 -18.83
C TRP A 19 -2.15 -5.97 -19.55
N VAL A 20 -2.13 -5.94 -20.89
CA VAL A 20 -0.97 -6.42 -21.66
C VAL A 20 0.29 -5.64 -21.30
N ARG A 21 0.19 -4.31 -21.16
CA ARG A 21 1.34 -3.49 -20.76
C ARG A 21 1.80 -3.82 -19.34
N GLN A 22 0.88 -4.04 -18.39
CA GLN A 22 1.25 -4.44 -17.03
C GLN A 22 1.90 -5.83 -17.03
N ALA A 23 1.39 -6.79 -17.81
CA ALA A 23 1.99 -8.11 -17.93
C ALA A 23 3.42 -8.05 -18.52
N GLN A 24 3.68 -7.13 -19.46
CA GLN A 24 5.05 -6.89 -19.96
C GLN A 24 5.98 -6.33 -18.89
N VAL A 25 5.46 -5.46 -18.01
CA VAL A 25 6.22 -4.92 -16.86
C VAL A 25 6.49 -6.03 -15.85
N ASP A 26 5.47 -6.82 -15.51
CA ASP A 26 5.57 -7.92 -14.55
C ASP A 26 6.53 -9.02 -15.06
N ALA A 27 6.63 -9.20 -16.39
CA ALA A 27 7.59 -10.11 -17.02
C ALA A 27 9.00 -9.52 -17.24
N GLY A 28 9.24 -8.26 -16.86
CA GLY A 28 10.53 -7.59 -17.08
C GLY A 28 10.83 -7.23 -18.54
N ALA A 29 9.86 -7.40 -19.45
CA ALA A 29 9.99 -7.03 -20.86
C ALA A 29 9.83 -5.52 -21.09
N ARG A 30 9.44 -4.78 -20.06
CA ARG A 30 9.23 -3.33 -20.09
C ARG A 30 9.51 -2.72 -18.72
N ASP A 31 10.12 -1.54 -18.72
CA ASP A 31 10.28 -0.76 -17.48
C ASP A 31 8.94 -0.35 -16.87
N GLY A 32 8.84 -0.46 -15.55
CA GLY A 32 7.69 -0.06 -14.76
C GLY A 32 7.70 -0.70 -13.38
N THR A 33 6.75 -0.30 -12.53
CA THR A 33 6.52 -0.97 -11.25
C THR A 33 5.69 -2.22 -11.49
N THR A 34 6.21 -3.35 -11.02
CA THR A 34 5.50 -4.63 -11.07
C THR A 34 4.29 -4.62 -10.14
N SER A 35 3.32 -5.47 -10.44
CA SER A 35 2.15 -5.68 -9.58
C SER A 35 2.57 -6.08 -8.16
N THR A 36 3.60 -6.94 -8.03
CA THR A 36 4.13 -7.39 -6.74
C THR A 36 4.76 -6.25 -5.93
N GLU A 37 5.59 -5.40 -6.54
CA GLU A 37 6.17 -4.24 -5.86
C GLU A 37 5.09 -3.25 -5.39
N SER A 38 4.04 -3.05 -6.19
CA SER A 38 2.91 -2.21 -5.82
C SER A 38 2.12 -2.76 -4.62
N GLU A 39 1.91 -4.08 -4.59
CA GLU A 39 1.26 -4.76 -3.47
C GLU A 39 2.09 -4.68 -2.18
N GLU A 40 3.40 -4.91 -2.30
CA GLU A 40 4.34 -4.79 -1.19
C GLU A 40 4.34 -3.39 -0.61
N LEU A 41 4.43 -2.37 -1.47
CA LEU A 41 4.41 -0.98 -1.04
C LEU A 41 3.10 -0.64 -0.30
N ARG A 42 1.97 -1.16 -0.76
CA ARG A 42 0.67 -0.98 -0.07
C ARG A 42 0.65 -1.67 1.29
N ARG A 43 1.23 -2.87 1.40
CA ARG A 43 1.34 -3.61 2.68
C ARG A 43 2.19 -2.81 3.67
N LEU A 44 3.38 -2.42 3.26
CA LEU A 44 4.31 -1.65 4.10
C LEU A 44 3.71 -0.30 4.52
N ARG A 45 2.98 0.38 3.64
CA ARG A 45 2.30 1.64 4.00
C ARG A 45 1.23 1.44 5.08
N ARG A 46 0.46 0.35 5.01
CA ARG A 46 -0.53 0.01 6.04
C ARG A 46 0.16 -0.30 7.37
N GLU A 47 1.16 -1.17 7.35
CA GLU A 47 1.91 -1.54 8.54
C GLU A 47 2.58 -0.32 9.19
N ASN A 48 3.20 0.56 8.40
CA ASN A 48 3.80 1.78 8.91
C ASN A 48 2.76 2.72 9.55
N ALA A 49 1.55 2.82 8.98
CA ALA A 49 0.48 3.60 9.56
C ALA A 49 0.02 3.01 10.91
N ASP A 50 -0.09 1.69 11.00
CA ASP A 50 -0.48 0.98 12.22
C ASP A 50 0.57 1.15 13.32
N LEU A 51 1.85 0.97 12.99
CA LEU A 51 2.98 1.19 13.88
C LEU A 51 3.05 2.63 14.39
N LYS A 52 2.76 3.62 13.53
CA LYS A 52 2.71 5.03 13.94
C LYS A 52 1.58 5.30 14.93
N ARG A 53 0.39 4.71 14.71
CA ARG A 53 -0.73 4.83 15.66
C ARG A 53 -0.39 4.20 17.02
N ALA A 54 0.15 2.98 17.01
CA ALA A 54 0.57 2.29 18.24
C ALA A 54 1.64 3.08 19.00
N ASN A 55 2.68 3.57 18.31
CA ASN A 55 3.71 4.41 18.92
C ASN A 55 3.14 5.71 19.50
N GLY A 56 2.14 6.32 18.84
CA GLY A 56 1.47 7.50 19.35
C GLY A 56 0.80 7.24 20.70
N ILE A 57 0.06 6.12 20.82
CA ILE A 57 -0.60 5.71 22.06
C ILE A 57 0.44 5.46 23.16
N LEU A 58 1.49 4.70 22.85
CA LEU A 58 2.54 4.39 23.83
C LEU A 58 3.25 5.65 24.33
N ARG A 59 3.58 6.59 23.44
CA ARG A 59 4.19 7.86 23.84
C ARG A 59 3.25 8.69 24.72
N ALA A 60 1.96 8.74 24.40
CA ALA A 60 0.97 9.44 25.21
C ALA A 60 0.84 8.81 26.61
N ALA A 61 0.80 7.47 26.70
CA ALA A 61 0.76 6.76 27.97
C ALA A 61 2.03 7.02 28.79
N SER A 62 3.22 6.92 28.19
CA SER A 62 4.48 7.22 28.88
C SER A 62 4.53 8.65 29.40
N ALA A 63 4.06 9.63 28.61
CA ALA A 63 3.99 11.03 29.03
C ALA A 63 3.02 11.23 30.20
N PHE A 64 1.85 10.57 30.16
CA PHE A 64 0.88 10.60 31.25
C PHE A 64 1.46 10.08 32.56
N PHE A 65 2.11 8.90 32.52
CA PHE A 65 2.69 8.31 33.73
C PHE A 65 3.88 9.11 34.27
N ALA A 66 4.74 9.65 33.39
CA ALA A 66 5.82 10.53 33.81
C ALA A 66 5.29 11.78 34.54
N ALA A 67 4.22 12.40 34.01
CA ALA A 67 3.60 13.56 34.64
C ALA A 67 2.93 13.25 36.00
N GLU A 68 2.40 12.04 36.18
CA GLU A 68 1.85 11.62 37.48
C GLU A 68 2.94 11.35 38.52
N LEU A 69 4.10 10.81 38.11
CA LEU A 69 5.25 10.60 38.99
C LEU A 69 5.88 11.91 39.48
N ASP A 70 5.85 12.96 38.66
CA ASP A 70 6.38 14.28 39.00
C ASP A 70 5.44 15.12 39.90
N ARG A 71 4.21 14.66 40.16
CA ARG A 71 3.29 15.34 41.08
C ARG A 71 3.61 14.92 42.53
N PRO A 72 4.12 15.81 43.39
CA PRO A 72 4.32 15.46 44.80
C PRO A 72 2.97 15.12 45.42
N HIS A 73 2.86 13.94 46.01
CA HIS A 73 1.72 13.58 46.86
C HIS A 73 1.73 14.54 48.06
N GLY A 74 0.86 15.55 48.02
CA GLY A 74 0.60 16.51 49.09
C GLY A 74 -0.86 16.46 49.49
#